data_AF-A0AAU8K714-F1
#
_entry.id   AF-A0AAU8K714-F1
#
_cell.length_a   1.000
_cell.length_b   1.000
_cell.length_c   1.000
_cell.angle_alpha   90.00
_cell.angle_beta   90.00
_cell.angle_gamma   90.00
#
_symmetry.space_group_name_H-M   'P 1'
#
loop_
_entity.id
_entity.type
_entity.pdbx_description
1 polymer ?
#
loop_
_entity_poly.entity_id
_entity_poly.type
_entity_poly.pdbx_seq_one_letter_code
_entity_poly.pdbx_strand_id
1 'polypeptide(L)'
;MSFDLAFAGADQVPTRPEDRVAAGSWLPCPDALPHQTLVGSPISYVSVSLWQALGRMAAELDPVAARQDPTSVGCDVLRLITMAAVDTALAPGAEPGEPRDDLYMTPSVVQLGRRPVWFKRFGPDGTLTALFPEDM
;
A
#
# COMPACT_ATOMS: atom_id res chain seq x y z
N MET A 1 -38.20 -31.88 16.27
CA MET A 1 -37.20 -31.67 15.22
C MET A 1 -36.90 -30.18 15.19
N SER A 2 -35.86 -29.75 15.89
CA SER A 2 -35.38 -28.35 15.84
C SER A 2 -34.30 -28.27 14.77
N PHE A 3 -34.45 -27.33 13.83
CA PHE A 3 -33.39 -26.95 12.91
C PHE A 3 -32.52 -25.90 13.60
N ASP A 4 -31.30 -26.31 13.96
CA ASP A 4 -30.24 -25.41 14.39
C ASP A 4 -29.60 -24.83 13.13
N LEU A 5 -30.04 -23.63 12.73
CA LEU A 5 -29.39 -22.84 11.68
C LEU A 5 -28.24 -22.08 12.35
N ALA A 6 -27.09 -22.75 12.47
CA ALA A 6 -25.83 -22.12 12.84
C ALA A 6 -25.37 -21.19 11.70
N PHE A 7 -25.81 -19.94 11.74
CA PHE A 7 -25.24 -18.85 10.94
C PHE A 7 -24.19 -18.13 11.79
N ALA A 8 -22.98 -18.68 11.85
CA ALA A 8 -21.86 -18.05 12.53
C ALA A 8 -20.54 -18.39 11.82
N GLY A 9 -20.34 -17.77 10.65
CA GLY A 9 -19.07 -17.69 9.97
C GLY A 9 -18.89 -16.28 9.44
N ALA A 10 -18.88 -15.30 10.35
CA ALA A 10 -18.55 -13.93 10.01
C ALA A 10 -17.13 -13.90 9.41
N ASP A 11 -17.05 -13.65 8.10
CA ASP A 11 -16.31 -12.52 7.52
C ASP A 11 -15.11 -12.05 8.37
N GLN A 12 -14.12 -12.91 8.54
CA GLN A 12 -12.85 -12.49 9.13
C GLN A 12 -12.15 -11.62 8.10
N VAL A 13 -12.34 -10.30 8.20
CA VAL A 13 -11.52 -9.31 7.51
C VAL A 13 -10.07 -9.66 7.85
N PRO A 14 -9.23 -10.00 6.87
CA PRO A 14 -7.88 -10.46 7.15
C PRO A 14 -7.09 -9.33 7.82
N THR A 15 -6.74 -9.52 9.10
CA THR A 15 -6.09 -8.47 9.90
C THR A 15 -4.58 -8.43 9.72
N ARG A 16 -3.97 -9.53 9.22
CA ARG A 16 -2.53 -9.62 9.01
C ARG A 16 -2.16 -9.56 7.52
N PRO A 17 -1.00 -8.96 7.16
CA PRO A 17 -0.53 -8.90 5.79
C PRO A 17 -0.47 -10.26 5.08
N GLU A 18 -0.02 -11.31 5.78
CA GLU A 18 0.09 -12.66 5.22
C GLU A 18 -1.27 -13.25 4.83
N ASP A 19 -2.33 -12.99 5.61
CA ASP A 19 -3.67 -13.46 5.32
C ASP A 19 -4.25 -12.74 4.09
N ARG A 20 -3.92 -11.45 3.92
CA ARG A 20 -4.28 -10.66 2.74
C ARG A 20 -3.60 -11.15 1.47
N VAL A 21 -2.35 -11.61 1.58
CA VAL A 21 -1.62 -12.25 0.46
C VAL A 21 -2.23 -13.61 0.12
N ALA A 22 -2.53 -14.44 1.13
CA ALA A 22 -3.19 -15.72 0.92
C ALA A 22 -4.59 -15.56 0.30
N ALA A 23 -5.31 -14.51 0.65
CA ALA A 23 -6.59 -14.13 0.06
C ALA A 23 -6.46 -13.50 -1.35
N GLY A 24 -5.24 -13.29 -1.85
CA GLY A 24 -4.97 -12.69 -3.16
C GLY A 24 -5.30 -11.20 -3.25
N SER A 25 -5.51 -10.52 -2.12
CA SER A 25 -5.77 -9.08 -2.08
C SER A 25 -4.49 -8.25 -2.13
N TRP A 26 -3.39 -8.78 -1.61
CA TRP A 26 -2.06 -8.15 -1.60
C TRP A 26 -1.02 -9.04 -2.29
N LEU A 27 0.06 -8.41 -2.76
CA LEU A 27 1.19 -9.05 -3.43
C LEU A 27 2.48 -8.72 -2.67
N PRO A 28 3.46 -9.64 -2.63
CA PRO A 28 4.83 -9.29 -2.28
C PRO A 28 5.31 -8.16 -3.19
N CYS A 29 5.86 -7.09 -2.59
CA CYS A 29 6.40 -5.99 -3.35
C CYS A 29 7.72 -6.41 -4.00
N PRO A 30 7.87 -6.30 -5.33
CA PRO A 30 9.11 -6.63 -6.02
C PRO A 30 10.24 -5.61 -5.78
N ASP A 31 9.91 -4.43 -5.26
CA ASP A 31 10.90 -3.44 -4.85
C ASP A 31 11.40 -3.72 -3.43
N ALA A 32 12.61 -4.26 -3.31
CA ALA A 32 13.27 -4.53 -2.03
C ALA A 32 14.10 -3.34 -1.52
N LEU A 33 14.15 -2.21 -2.24
CA LEU A 33 14.99 -1.09 -1.85
C LEU A 33 14.40 -0.32 -0.67
N PRO A 34 15.24 0.11 0.29
CA PRO A 34 14.79 0.96 1.38
C PRO A 34 14.43 2.36 0.86
N HIS A 35 13.31 2.92 1.36
CA HIS A 35 12.89 4.28 1.01
C HIS A 35 13.21 5.26 2.14
N GLN A 36 13.97 6.31 1.84
CA GLN A 36 14.35 7.32 2.85
C GLN A 36 13.12 8.00 3.48
N THR A 37 12.08 8.30 2.69
CA THR A 37 10.82 8.89 3.16
C THR A 37 10.07 7.99 4.14
N LEU A 38 10.34 6.68 4.14
CA LEU A 38 9.72 5.69 5.02
C LEU A 38 10.70 5.22 6.10
N VAL A 39 11.56 6.13 6.58
CA VAL A 39 12.58 5.89 7.61
C VAL A 39 13.52 4.73 7.21
N GLY A 40 13.89 4.69 5.93
CA GLY A 40 14.77 3.68 5.36
C GLY A 40 14.17 2.26 5.32
N SER A 41 12.85 2.13 5.46
CA SER A 41 12.19 0.81 5.38
C SER A 41 11.83 0.44 3.92
N PRO A 42 11.98 -0.84 3.53
CA PRO A 42 11.44 -1.32 2.26
C PRO A 42 9.93 -1.53 2.35
N ILE A 43 9.24 -1.40 1.21
CA ILE A 43 7.84 -1.81 1.08
C ILE A 43 7.82 -3.32 0.91
N SER A 44 7.13 -4.04 1.81
CA SER A 44 7.09 -5.51 1.79
C SER A 44 5.92 -6.05 0.97
N TYR A 45 4.77 -5.37 1.05
CA TYR A 45 3.56 -5.76 0.33
C TYR A 45 2.89 -4.57 -0.33
N VAL A 46 2.21 -4.83 -1.45
CA VAL A 46 1.40 -3.87 -2.18
C VAL A 46 0.02 -4.46 -2.44
N SER A 47 -1.04 -3.67 -2.24
CA SER A 47 -2.39 -4.12 -2.63
C SER A 47 -2.47 -4.34 -4.15
N VAL A 48 -3.25 -5.33 -4.58
CA VAL A 48 -3.41 -5.67 -6.01
C VAL A 48 -3.98 -4.49 -6.80
N SER A 49 -4.97 -3.81 -6.24
CA SER A 49 -5.59 -2.59 -6.77
C SER A 49 -4.57 -1.48 -7.03
N LEU A 50 -3.68 -1.21 -6.07
CA LEU A 50 -2.60 -0.25 -6.24
C LEU A 50 -1.62 -0.70 -7.31
N TRP A 51 -1.17 -1.96 -7.28
CA TRP A 51 -0.24 -2.48 -8.28
C TRP A 51 -0.79 -2.36 -9.72
N GLN A 52 -2.07 -2.65 -9.93
CA GLN A 52 -2.74 -2.45 -11.22
C GLN A 52 -2.85 -0.97 -11.62
N ALA A 53 -3.02 -0.06 -10.66
CA ALA A 53 -3.05 1.37 -10.93
C ALA A 53 -1.65 1.89 -11.32
N LEU A 54 -0.60 1.43 -10.63
CA LEU A 54 0.79 1.73 -10.96
C LEU A 54 1.14 1.24 -12.37
N GLY A 55 0.74 0.03 -12.74
CA GLY A 55 0.95 -0.50 -14.09
C GLY A 55 0.27 0.32 -15.19
N ARG A 56 -0.94 0.83 -14.93
CA ARG A 56 -1.63 1.75 -15.86
C ARG A 56 -0.89 3.08 -15.99
N MET A 57 -0.49 3.67 -14.87
CA MET A 57 0.29 4.92 -14.87
C MET A 57 1.64 4.74 -15.58
N ALA A 58 2.33 3.61 -15.35
CA ALA A 58 3.56 3.25 -16.05
C ALA A 58 3.36 3.18 -17.57
N ALA A 59 2.28 2.55 -18.02
CA ALA A 59 1.96 2.44 -19.45
C ALA A 59 1.63 3.79 -20.10
N GLU A 60 1.11 4.76 -19.34
CA GLU A 60 0.86 6.14 -19.81
C GLU A 60 2.16 6.96 -19.89
N LEU A 61 3.09 6.76 -18.95
CA LEU A 61 4.36 7.49 -18.87
C LEU A 61 5.39 6.99 -19.89
N ASP A 62 5.59 5.67 -19.96
CA ASP A 62 6.50 5.03 -20.90
C ASP A 62 5.92 3.70 -21.42
N PRO A 63 5.15 3.75 -22.52
CA PRO A 63 4.54 2.55 -23.10
C PRO A 63 5.54 1.52 -23.65
N VAL A 64 6.77 1.93 -23.94
CA VAL A 64 7.80 1.01 -24.47
C VAL A 64 8.42 0.25 -23.31
N ALA A 65 8.89 0.96 -22.28
CA ALA A 65 9.46 0.36 -21.09
C ALA A 65 8.43 -0.52 -20.37
N ALA A 66 7.18 -0.06 -20.23
CA ALA A 66 6.12 -0.84 -19.58
C ALA A 66 5.79 -2.15 -20.32
N ARG A 67 6.03 -2.26 -21.63
CA ARG A 67 5.87 -3.51 -22.39
C ARG A 67 7.08 -4.43 -22.27
N GLN A 68 8.27 -3.88 -22.11
CA GLN A 68 9.51 -4.64 -21.98
C GLN A 68 9.66 -5.23 -20.57
N ASP A 69 9.40 -4.42 -19.55
CA ASP A 69 9.50 -4.80 -18.15
C ASP A 69 8.44 -4.05 -17.31
N PRO A 70 7.19 -4.54 -17.30
CA PRO A 70 6.11 -3.91 -16.54
C PRO A 70 6.39 -3.87 -15.03
N THR A 71 7.14 -4.84 -14.51
CA THR A 71 7.44 -4.92 -13.09
C THR A 71 8.43 -3.84 -12.68
N SER A 72 9.54 -3.70 -13.42
CA SER A 72 10.55 -2.68 -13.12
C SER A 72 9.96 -1.27 -13.19
N VAL A 73 9.20 -0.95 -14.24
CA VAL A 73 8.57 0.37 -14.36
C VAL A 73 7.51 0.59 -13.28
N GLY A 74 6.77 -0.45 -12.88
CA GLY A 74 5.87 -0.40 -11.73
C GLY A 74 6.59 -0.04 -10.43
N CYS A 75 7.77 -0.62 -10.17
CA CYS A 75 8.63 -0.25 -9.05
C CYS A 75 9.11 1.20 -9.15
N ASP A 76 9.51 1.67 -10.33
CA ASP A 76 9.97 3.05 -10.52
C ASP A 76 8.86 4.07 -10.25
N VAL A 77 7.64 3.81 -10.71
CA VAL A 77 6.47 4.64 -10.39
C VAL A 77 6.16 4.61 -8.90
N LEU A 78 6.25 3.44 -8.25
CA LEU A 78 6.08 3.32 -6.80
C LEU A 78 7.11 4.17 -6.05
N ARG A 79 8.40 4.09 -6.41
CA ARG A 79 9.47 4.90 -5.81
C ARG A 79 9.20 6.40 -5.95
N LEU A 80 8.77 6.83 -7.13
CA LEU A 80 8.42 8.22 -7.40
C LEU A 80 7.28 8.70 -6.49
N ILE A 81 6.24 7.90 -6.33
CA ILE A 81 5.11 8.18 -5.44
C ILE A 81 5.57 8.23 -3.98
N THR A 82 6.39 7.28 -3.55
CA THR A 82 6.94 7.23 -2.18
C THR A 82 7.76 8.47 -1.84
N MET A 83 8.49 9.06 -2.80
CA MET A 83 9.23 10.31 -2.58
C MET A 83 8.31 11.48 -2.22
N ALA A 84 7.04 11.44 -2.61
CA ALA A 84 6.04 12.46 -2.28
C ALA A 84 5.24 12.14 -1.00
N ALA A 85 5.53 11.03 -0.33
CA ALA A 85 4.85 10.67 0.91
C ALA A 85 5.25 11.61 2.06
N VAL A 86 4.30 11.89 2.93
CA VAL A 86 4.50 12.64 4.17
C VAL A 86 4.06 11.78 5.34
N ASP A 87 4.79 11.89 6.44
CA ASP A 87 4.35 11.32 7.71
C ASP A 87 3.07 12.04 8.17
N THR A 88 2.02 11.27 8.45
CA THR A 88 0.74 11.81 8.91
C THR A 88 0.82 12.38 10.32
N ALA A 89 1.78 11.96 11.14
CA ALA A 89 2.05 12.54 12.45
C ALA A 89 2.57 13.98 12.37
N LEU A 90 3.13 14.38 11.21
CA LEU A 90 3.61 15.74 10.95
C LEU A 90 2.56 16.63 10.27
N ALA A 91 1.36 16.11 10.01
CA ALA A 91 0.30 16.86 9.37
C ALA A 91 -0.32 17.91 10.32
N PRO A 92 -0.73 19.09 9.81
CA PRO A 92 -1.43 20.09 10.61
C PRO A 92 -2.69 19.50 11.27
N GLY A 93 -2.74 19.51 12.61
CA GLY A 93 -3.85 18.94 13.39
C GLY A 93 -3.58 17.56 14.00
N ALA A 94 -2.38 17.00 13.82
CA ALA A 94 -1.94 15.86 14.61
C ALA A 94 -1.76 16.25 16.09
N GLU A 95 -2.22 15.40 17.00
CA GLU A 95 -2.02 15.58 18.44
C GLU A 95 -0.51 15.63 18.75
N PRO A 96 -0.01 16.69 19.39
CA PRO A 96 1.41 16.78 19.73
C PRO A 96 1.78 15.69 20.75
N GLY A 97 2.74 14.82 20.41
CA GLY A 97 3.38 13.99 21.44
C GLY A 97 3.80 12.57 21.06
N GLU A 98 3.41 12.04 19.91
CA GLU A 98 3.90 10.72 19.47
C GLU A 98 4.22 10.71 17.97
N PRO A 99 5.49 10.46 17.57
CA PRO A 99 5.82 10.07 16.22
C PRO A 99 5.04 8.79 15.92
N ARG A 100 4.13 8.86 14.96
CA ARG A 100 3.40 7.69 14.48
C ARG A 100 4.02 7.31 13.15
N ASP A 101 5.15 6.61 13.23
CA ASP A 101 5.83 5.98 12.08
C ASP A 101 5.03 4.80 11.50
N ASP A 102 3.73 4.75 11.81
CA ASP A 102 2.77 3.72 11.43
C ASP A 102 2.02 4.06 10.14
N LEU A 103 2.00 5.33 9.72
CA LEU A 103 1.28 5.76 8.53
C LEU A 103 1.92 6.98 7.84
N TYR A 104 2.36 6.76 6.61
CA TYR A 104 2.75 7.80 5.67
C TYR A 104 1.71 7.86 4.56
N MET A 105 1.44 9.04 4.02
CA MET A 105 0.52 9.20 2.90
C MET A 105 1.06 10.15 1.85
N THR A 106 0.77 9.88 0.58
CA THR A 106 0.97 10.88 -0.47
C THR A 106 -0.18 11.87 -0.51
N PRO A 107 0.02 13.06 -1.10
CA PRO A 107 -1.08 13.82 -1.67
C PRO A 107 -1.89 12.98 -2.67
N SER A 108 -3.13 13.39 -2.94
CA SER A 108 -3.94 12.78 -4.00
C SER A 108 -3.23 12.81 -5.34
N VAL A 109 -2.98 11.64 -5.93
CA VAL A 109 -2.33 11.51 -7.24
C VAL A 109 -3.39 11.45 -8.33
N VAL A 110 -3.38 12.40 -9.26
CA VAL A 110 -4.40 12.50 -10.32
C VAL A 110 -4.48 11.22 -11.15
N GLN A 111 -3.33 10.67 -11.52
CA GLN A 111 -3.17 9.44 -12.31
C GLN A 111 -3.65 8.18 -11.57
N LEU A 112 -3.79 8.25 -10.24
CA LEU A 112 -4.36 7.16 -9.43
C LEU A 112 -5.85 7.37 -9.14
N GLY A 113 -6.53 8.23 -9.92
CA GLY A 113 -7.93 8.57 -9.71
C GLY A 113 -8.13 9.61 -8.60
N ARG A 114 -7.15 10.50 -8.40
CA ARG A 114 -7.12 11.50 -7.32
C ARG A 114 -7.16 10.91 -5.91
N ARG A 115 -6.64 9.69 -5.76
CA ARG A 115 -6.54 8.99 -4.47
C ARG A 115 -5.12 9.13 -3.89
N PRO A 116 -4.98 9.31 -2.57
CA PRO A 116 -3.69 9.18 -1.92
C PRO A 116 -3.27 7.71 -1.87
N VAL A 117 -1.96 7.47 -1.78
CA VAL A 117 -1.42 6.15 -1.42
C VAL A 117 -1.03 6.19 0.04
N TRP A 118 -1.42 5.15 0.78
CA TRP A 118 -1.04 4.94 2.17
C TRP A 118 0.10 3.94 2.25
N PHE A 119 1.09 4.26 3.08
CA PHE A 119 2.17 3.38 3.48
C PHE A 119 2.00 3.07 4.97
N LYS A 120 1.41 1.92 5.27
CA LYS A 120 1.07 1.52 6.63
C LYS A 120 2.07 0.52 7.17
N ARG A 121 2.58 0.78 8.37
CA ARG A 121 3.43 -0.15 9.14
C ARG A 121 2.59 -0.90 10.17
N PHE A 122 2.76 -2.21 10.23
CA PHE A 122 2.07 -3.07 11.20
C PHE A 122 2.92 -3.31 12.46
N GLY A 123 2.99 -2.30 13.32
CA GLY A 123 3.81 -2.29 14.55
C GLY A 123 5.12 -1.49 14.40
N PRO A 124 5.89 -1.27 15.48
CA PRO A 124 7.07 -0.39 15.49
C PRO A 124 8.16 -0.82 14.51
N ASP A 125 8.46 -2.12 14.47
CA ASP A 125 9.38 -2.75 13.53
C ASP A 125 8.63 -3.54 12.44
N GLY A 126 7.36 -3.16 12.24
CA GLY A 126 6.40 -3.90 11.45
C GLY A 126 6.68 -3.89 9.96
N THR A 127 6.09 -4.87 9.29
CA THR A 127 5.96 -4.91 7.84
C THR A 127 5.31 -3.64 7.33
N LEU A 128 5.95 -3.00 6.34
CA LEU A 128 5.41 -1.82 5.68
C LEU A 128 4.71 -2.21 4.37
N THR A 129 3.53 -1.64 4.17
CA THR A 129 2.60 -2.04 3.11
C THR A 129 2.08 -0.83 2.37
N ALA A 130 1.96 -0.92 1.05
CA ALA A 130 1.46 0.15 0.20
C ALA A 130 0.05 -0.18 -0.32
N LEU A 131 -0.91 0.71 -0.11
CA LEU A 131 -2.31 0.48 -0.47
C LEU A 131 -3.08 1.77 -0.72
N PHE A 132 -4.25 1.68 -1.35
CA PHE A 132 -5.24 2.74 -1.25
C PHE A 132 -5.97 2.66 0.11
N PRO A 133 -6.49 3.78 0.64
CA PRO A 133 -7.21 3.79 1.93
C PRO A 133 -8.37 2.78 1.99
N GLU A 134 -9.09 2.58 0.88
CA GLU A 134 -10.22 1.67 0.77
C GLU A 134 -9.83 0.17 0.79
N ASP A 135 -8.56 -0.16 0.58
CA ASP A 135 -8.07 -1.55 0.56
C ASP A 135 -7.61 -2.05 1.94
N MET A 136 -7.88 -1.26 2.99
CA MET A 136 -7.50 -1.55 4.37
C MET A 136 -8.29 -2.70 5.01
#